data_AF-A0A357D1E0-F1
#
_entry.id   AF-A0A357D1E0-F1
#
_cell.length_a   1.000
_cell.length_b   1.000
_cell.length_c   1.000
_cell.angle_alpha   90.00
_cell.angle_beta   90.00
_cell.angle_gamma   90.00
#
_symmetry.space_group_name_H-M   'P 1'
#
loop_
_entity.id
_entity.type
_entity.pdbx_description
1 polymer ?
#
loop_
_entity_poly.entity_id
_entity_poly.type
_entity_poly.pdbx_seq_one_letter_code
_entity_poly.pdbx_strand_id
1 'polypeptide(L)' 'MAINYNKLWKLLIDKGMKKKDLQRLSGVSSATITKLGR' A
#
# COMPACT_ATOMS: atom_id res chain seq x y z
N MET A 1 3.18 -5.03 18.97
CA MET A 1 3.83 -4.45 17.79
C MET A 1 2.78 -4.28 16.67
N ALA A 2 1.96 -3.22 16.71
CA ALA A 2 0.87 -3.04 15.75
C ALA A 2 1.42 -2.33 14.50
N ILE A 3 1.73 -3.09 13.44
CA ILE A 3 2.17 -2.52 12.18
C ILE A 3 0.95 -1.89 11.52
N ASN A 4 0.80 -0.57 11.68
CA ASN A 4 -0.29 0.19 11.10
C ASN A 4 0.10 0.71 9.72
N TYR A 5 -0.45 0.09 8.67
CA TYR A 5 -0.20 0.47 7.28
C TYR A 5 -0.95 1.75 6.85
N ASN A 6 -1.79 2.36 7.71
CA ASN A 6 -2.48 3.63 7.39
C ASN A 6 -1.51 4.77 7.09
N LYS A 7 -0.33 4.80 7.74
CA LYS A 7 0.72 5.77 7.40
C LYS A 7 1.31 5.53 6.00
N LEU A 8 1.45 4.26 5.60
CA LEU A 8 1.92 3.89 4.27
C LEU A 8 0.89 4.30 3.20
N TRP A 9 -0.40 4.07 3.46
CA TRP A 9 -1.49 4.51 2.58
C TRP A 9 -1.57 6.04 2.46
N LYS A 10 -1.36 6.77 3.55
CA LYS A 10 -1.23 8.24 3.50
C LYS A 10 -0.03 8.68 2.66
N LEU A 11 1.15 8.09 2.88
CA LEU A 11 2.36 8.38 2.08
C LEU A 11 2.18 8.11 0.58
N LEU A 12 1.40 7.09 0.23
CA LEU A 12 1.03 6.81 -1.15
C LEU A 12 0.18 7.91 -1.75
N ILE A 13 -0.82 8.39 -1.00
CA ILE A 13 -1.70 9.49 -1.44
C ILE A 13 -0.92 10.80 -1.55
N ASP A 14 -0.07 11.12 -0.57
CA ASP A 14 0.83 12.29 -0.60
C ASP A 14 1.75 12.28 -1.82
N LYS A 15 2.21 11.09 -2.24
CA LYS A 15 3.04 10.91 -3.44
C LYS A 15 2.23 10.76 -4.74
N GLY A 16 0.90 10.88 -4.71
CA GLY A 16 0.03 10.70 -5.87
C GLY A 16 0.03 9.28 -6.44
N MET A 17 0.50 8.30 -5.69
CA MET A 17 0.60 6.91 -6.10
C MET A 17 -0.69 6.14 -5.84
N LYS A 18 -1.14 5.39 -6.84
CA LYS A 18 -2.30 4.50 -6.68
C LYS A 18 -1.85 3.15 -6.12
N LYS A 19 -2.81 2.38 -5.60
CA LYS A 19 -2.55 1.01 -5.11
C LYS A 19 -1.87 0.12 -6.18
N LYS A 20 -2.16 0.37 -7.47
CA LYS A 20 -1.55 -0.29 -8.62
C LYS A 20 -0.07 0.07 -8.81
N ASP A 21 0.30 1.32 -8.54
CA ASP A 21 1.71 1.75 -8.57
C ASP A 21 2.48 1.17 -7.40
N LEU A 22 1.89 1.15 -6.20
CA LEU A 22 2.47 0.43 -5.07
C LEU A 22 2.71 -1.04 -5.44
N GLN A 23 1.73 -1.69 -6.07
CA GLN A 23 1.84 -3.08 -6.53
C GLN A 23 3.04 -3.28 -7.45
N ARG A 24 3.20 -2.36 -8.42
CA ARG A 24 4.26 -2.41 -9.42
C ARG A 24 5.64 -2.11 -8.84
N LEU A 25 5.72 -1.20 -7.87
CA LEU A 25 6.97 -0.78 -7.22
C LEU A 25 7.46 -1.78 -6.17
N SER A 26 6.54 -2.35 -5.39
CA SER A 26 6.89 -3.29 -4.32
C SER A 26 6.88 -4.75 -4.76
N GLY A 27 6.46 -5.04 -6.00
CA GLY A 27 6.42 -6.40 -6.56
C GLY A 27 5.43 -7.33 -5.85
N VAL A 28 4.64 -6.79 -4.91
CA VAL A 28 3.63 -7.55 -4.18
C VAL A 28 2.41 -7.76 -5.06
N SER A 29 1.75 -8.90 -4.93
CA SER A 29 0.53 -9.18 -5.69
C SER A 29 -0.65 -8.32 -5.21
N SER A 30 -1.64 -8.04 -6.08
CA SER A 30 -2.83 -7.24 -5.72
C SER A 30 -3.52 -7.78 -4.46
N ALA A 31 -3.48 -9.10 -4.28
CA ALA A 31 -4.02 -9.79 -3.11
C ALA A 31 -3.37 -9.36 -1.79
N THR A 32 -2.05 -9.11 -1.79
CA THR A 32 -1.30 -8.67 -0.61
C THR A 32 -1.67 -7.24 -0.22
N ILE A 33 -1.81 -6.36 -1.20
CA ILE A 33 -2.26 -4.96 -1.02
C ILE A 33 -3.69 -4.89 -0.48
N THR A 34 -4.57 -5.76 -0.95
CA THR A 34 -5.94 -5.87 -0.43
C THR A 34 -5.94 -6.44 1.00
N LYS A 35 -5.08 -7.42 1.31
CA LYS A 35 -4.89 -7.93 2.69
C LYS A 35 -4.34 -6.87 3.64
N LEU A 36 -3.47 -5.97 3.17
CA LEU A 36 -2.89 -4.86 3.93
C LEU A 36 -3.85 -3.68 4.17
N GLY A 37 -4.97 -3.66 3.44
CA GLY A 37 -6.03 -2.65 3.61
C GLY A 37 -7.19 -3.12 4.50
N ARG A 38 -7.15 -4.35 5.02
CA ARG A 38 -8.16 -4.92 5.92
C ARG A 38 -7.75 -4.78 7.38
#